data_AF-A0AA35XI91-F1
#
_entry.id   AF-A0AA35XI91-F1
#
_cell.length_a   1.000
_cell.length_b   1.000
_cell.length_c   1.000
_cell.angle_alpha   90.00
_cell.angle_beta   90.00
_cell.angle_gamma   90.00
#
_symmetry.space_group_name_H-M   'P 1'
#
loop_
_entity.id
_entity.type
_entity.pdbx_description
1 polymer ?
#
loop_
_entity_poly.entity_id
_entity_poly.type
_entity_poly.pdbx_seq_one_letter_code
_entity_poly.pdbx_strand_id
1 'polypeptide(L)'
;MCPQVCLMIHCGSRGLGHQVATDALVEMERAMKRDRIQVNDRQLACARISSTEGQNYLKAMASAANYAWVNRSSMTFLARQAFAKAFKSTPDDLDMHVIYDVSHNIAKFEEHMLDGKQRNLLVHRKGSTRAFPPHHPLIPVDYQLIGQPVLIGGTMGTCSYVLTGTQKGFEETFGSTCHGAGRALSRAKSR
;
A
#
# COMPACT_ATOMS: atom_id res chain seq x y z
N MET A 1 26.38 -0.84 21.31
CA MET A 1 25.80 -0.61 19.96
C MET A 1 25.19 0.78 19.96
N CYS A 2 25.60 1.66 19.06
CA CYS A 2 24.88 2.91 18.83
C CYS A 2 23.54 2.59 18.15
N PRO A 3 22.43 3.25 18.53
CA PRO A 3 21.15 3.05 17.86
C PRO A 3 21.23 3.53 16.39
N GLN A 4 20.63 2.76 15.48
CA GLN A 4 20.52 3.14 14.07
C GLN A 4 19.43 4.20 13.89
N VAL A 5 19.73 5.23 13.09
CA VAL A 5 18.75 6.25 12.70
C VAL A 5 18.11 5.86 11.37
N CYS A 6 16.77 5.79 11.33
CA CYS A 6 16.02 5.46 10.12
C CYS A 6 15.08 6.61 9.73
N LEU A 7 14.81 6.73 8.43
CA LEU A 7 13.83 7.68 7.88
C LEU A 7 12.63 6.92 7.30
N MET A 8 11.43 7.28 7.72
CA MET A 8 10.18 6.75 7.16
C MET A 8 9.45 7.82 6.35
N ILE A 9 9.16 7.53 5.09
CA ILE A 9 8.40 8.41 4.19
C ILE A 9 6.98 7.86 4.03
N HIS A 10 5.99 8.56 4.60
CA HIS A 10 4.58 8.18 4.46
C HIS A 10 3.83 9.18 3.57
N CYS A 11 3.70 8.84 2.29
CA CYS A 11 2.98 9.65 1.32
C CYS A 11 2.38 8.80 0.19
N GLY A 12 1.30 9.29 -0.41
CA GLY A 12 0.57 8.62 -1.50
C GLY A 12 0.58 9.40 -2.81
N SER A 13 -0.45 9.16 -3.62
CA SER A 13 -0.66 9.69 -4.97
C SER A 13 -1.09 11.16 -5.03
N ARG A 14 -1.03 11.89 -3.91
CA ARG A 14 -1.50 13.28 -3.77
C ARG A 14 -2.94 13.43 -4.30
N GLY A 15 -3.26 14.54 -4.96
CA GLY A 15 -4.59 14.79 -5.52
C GLY A 15 -4.99 13.85 -6.67
N LEU A 16 -4.02 13.33 -7.43
CA LEU A 16 -4.29 12.51 -8.62
C LEU A 16 -5.09 11.25 -8.27
N GLY A 17 -4.63 10.46 -7.29
CA GLY A 17 -5.36 9.24 -6.92
C GLY A 17 -6.71 9.50 -6.24
N HIS A 18 -6.87 10.67 -5.57
CA HIS A 18 -8.17 11.07 -5.05
C HIS A 18 -9.15 11.33 -6.20
N GLN A 19 -8.72 12.06 -7.22
CA GLN A 19 -9.55 12.35 -8.39
C GLN A 19 -9.89 11.08 -9.18
N VAL A 20 -8.91 10.19 -9.42
CA VAL A 20 -9.14 8.90 -10.07
C VAL A 20 -10.23 8.08 -9.35
N ALA A 21 -10.22 8.07 -8.01
CA ALA A 21 -11.25 7.38 -7.24
C ALA A 21 -12.62 8.06 -7.38
N THR A 22 -12.68 9.39 -7.28
CA THR A 22 -13.92 10.16 -7.45
C THR A 22 -14.56 9.93 -8.82
N ASP A 23 -13.77 9.99 -9.89
CA ASP A 23 -14.25 9.79 -11.25
C ASP A 23 -14.76 8.36 -11.46
N ALA A 24 -14.05 7.37 -10.92
CA ALA A 24 -14.44 5.97 -11.02
C ALA A 24 -15.75 5.67 -10.27
N LEU A 25 -16.01 6.32 -9.12
CA LEU A 25 -17.26 6.13 -8.38
C LEU A 25 -18.48 6.53 -9.22
N VAL A 26 -18.40 7.62 -9.98
CA VAL A 26 -19.49 8.07 -10.87
C VAL A 26 -19.79 7.03 -11.95
N GLU A 27 -18.74 6.47 -12.57
CA GLU A 27 -18.90 5.43 -13.59
C GLU A 27 -19.39 4.10 -12.99
N MET A 28 -18.93 3.74 -11.79
CA MET A 28 -19.39 2.54 -11.09
C MET A 28 -20.87 2.64 -10.69
N GLU A 29 -21.36 3.79 -10.23
CA GLU A 29 -22.80 3.99 -9.96
C GLU A 29 -23.66 3.73 -11.20
N ARG A 30 -23.20 4.16 -12.39
CA ARG A 30 -23.87 3.88 -13.66
C ARG A 30 -23.81 2.39 -14.01
N ALA A 31 -22.64 1.77 -13.85
CA ALA A 31 -22.44 0.34 -14.12
C ALA A 31 -23.33 -0.54 -13.23
N MET A 32 -23.48 -0.20 -11.95
CA MET A 32 -24.35 -0.94 -11.02
C MET A 32 -25.81 -0.88 -11.45
N LYS A 33 -26.30 0.29 -11.87
CA LYS A 33 -27.67 0.44 -12.36
C LYS A 33 -27.91 -0.39 -13.62
N ARG A 34 -26.94 -0.39 -14.55
CA ARG A 34 -26.99 -1.23 -15.77
C ARG A 34 -27.00 -2.73 -15.43
N ASP A 35 -26.09 -3.15 -14.56
CA ASP A 35 -25.84 -4.57 -14.26
C ASP A 35 -26.72 -5.11 -13.13
N ARG A 36 -27.65 -4.28 -12.63
CA ARG A 36 -28.58 -4.57 -11.52
C ARG A 36 -27.86 -5.03 -10.25
N ILE A 37 -26.68 -4.47 -9.98
CA ILE A 37 -25.92 -4.76 -8.77
C ILE A 37 -26.52 -3.97 -7.60
N GLN A 38 -27.05 -4.68 -6.61
CA GLN A 38 -27.57 -4.09 -5.39
C GLN A 38 -26.54 -4.22 -4.27
N VAL A 39 -26.38 -3.15 -3.50
CA VAL A 39 -25.46 -3.07 -2.36
C VAL A 39 -26.19 -2.48 -1.16
N ASN A 40 -25.70 -2.80 0.03
CA ASN A 40 -26.30 -2.34 1.28
C ASN A 40 -26.07 -0.84 1.55
N ASP A 41 -25.05 -0.25 0.92
CA ASP A 41 -24.69 1.16 1.08
C ASP A 41 -24.19 1.72 -0.26
N ARG A 42 -24.62 2.93 -0.63
CA ARG A 42 -24.17 3.61 -1.86
C ARG A 42 -22.65 3.78 -1.93
N GLN A 43 -21.98 3.90 -0.79
CA GLN A 43 -20.52 3.99 -0.68
C GLN A 43 -19.79 2.69 -1.08
N LEU A 44 -20.52 1.58 -1.26
CA LEU A 44 -20.01 0.32 -1.81
C LEU A 44 -20.15 0.26 -3.34
N ALA A 45 -20.11 1.41 -4.01
CA ALA A 45 -20.18 1.47 -5.46
C ALA A 45 -19.08 0.61 -6.11
N CYS A 46 -19.46 -0.24 -7.07
CA CYS A 46 -18.56 -1.23 -7.67
C CYS A 46 -18.93 -1.54 -9.12
N ALA A 47 -18.01 -2.17 -9.84
CA ALA A 47 -18.25 -2.72 -11.18
C ALA A 47 -17.69 -4.14 -11.26
N ARG A 48 -18.18 -4.94 -12.20
CA ARG A 48 -17.59 -6.25 -12.48
C ARG A 48 -16.15 -6.05 -12.96
N ILE A 49 -15.22 -6.87 -12.47
CA ILE A 49 -13.78 -6.74 -12.78
C ILE A 49 -13.54 -6.73 -14.30
N SER A 50 -14.25 -7.56 -15.05
CA SER A 50 -14.13 -7.69 -16.51
C SER A 50 -14.91 -6.63 -17.30
N SER A 51 -15.70 -5.75 -16.66
CA SER A 51 -16.42 -4.70 -17.38
C SER A 51 -15.47 -3.59 -17.85
N THR A 52 -15.93 -2.78 -18.80
CA THR A 52 -15.20 -1.59 -19.27
C THR A 52 -14.86 -0.65 -18.11
N GLU A 53 -15.81 -0.41 -17.19
CA GLU A 53 -15.59 0.46 -16.03
C GLU A 53 -14.57 -0.15 -15.05
N GLY A 54 -14.67 -1.46 -14.78
CA GLY A 54 -13.73 -2.17 -13.93
C GLY A 54 -12.30 -2.12 -14.47
N GLN A 55 -12.12 -2.42 -15.77
CA GLN A 55 -10.81 -2.38 -16.42
C GLN A 55 -10.25 -0.96 -16.52
N ASN A 56 -11.09 0.04 -16.81
CA ASN A 56 -10.66 1.43 -16.86
C ASN A 56 -10.21 1.91 -15.48
N TYR A 57 -10.95 1.58 -14.42
CA TYR A 57 -10.56 1.91 -13.05
C TYR A 57 -9.25 1.23 -12.66
N LEU A 58 -9.07 -0.06 -12.97
CA LEU A 58 -7.82 -0.77 -12.65
C LEU A 58 -6.60 -0.14 -13.33
N LYS A 59 -6.72 0.27 -14.60
CA LYS A 59 -5.67 0.99 -15.32
C LYS A 59 -5.39 2.36 -14.68
N ALA A 60 -6.43 3.14 -14.38
CA ALA A 60 -6.29 4.45 -13.77
C ALA A 60 -5.69 4.37 -12.35
N MET A 61 -6.10 3.39 -11.56
CA MET A 61 -5.55 3.08 -10.24
C MET A 61 -4.07 2.69 -10.35
N ALA A 62 -3.69 1.87 -11.34
CA ALA A 62 -2.29 1.53 -11.58
C ALA A 62 -1.45 2.76 -11.92
N SER A 63 -1.96 3.68 -12.75
CA SER A 63 -1.32 4.97 -13.02
C SER A 63 -1.15 5.82 -11.76
N ALA A 64 -2.17 5.87 -10.89
CA ALA A 64 -2.10 6.58 -9.62
C ALA A 64 -1.09 5.95 -8.64
N ALA A 65 -0.98 4.62 -8.63
CA ALA A 65 0.02 3.89 -7.85
C ALA A 65 1.44 4.18 -8.36
N ASN A 66 1.65 4.19 -9.68
CA ASN A 66 2.92 4.57 -10.30
C ASN A 66 3.33 6.00 -9.95
N TYR A 67 2.39 6.93 -10.00
CA TYR A 67 2.63 8.31 -9.54
C TYR A 67 3.05 8.35 -8.06
N ALA A 68 2.40 7.56 -7.19
CA ALA A 68 2.75 7.50 -5.78
C ALA A 68 4.16 6.94 -5.54
N TRP A 69 4.58 5.91 -6.29
CA TRP A 69 5.95 5.38 -6.23
C TRP A 69 6.97 6.42 -6.69
N VAL A 70 6.76 7.07 -7.84
CA VAL A 70 7.65 8.14 -8.32
C VAL A 70 7.76 9.26 -7.30
N ASN A 71 6.64 9.67 -6.69
CA ASN A 71 6.63 10.67 -5.65
C ASN A 71 7.52 10.27 -4.46
N ARG A 72 7.39 9.03 -3.95
CA ARG A 72 8.24 8.53 -2.85
C ARG A 72 9.71 8.38 -3.24
N SER A 73 10.02 7.99 -4.47
CA SER A 73 11.39 7.97 -4.98
C SER A 73 11.99 9.37 -5.04
N SER A 74 11.24 10.38 -5.50
CA SER A 74 11.69 11.78 -5.48
C SER A 74 11.92 12.30 -4.06
N MET A 75 11.02 11.99 -3.11
CA MET A 75 11.21 12.35 -1.70
C MET A 75 12.44 11.65 -1.09
N THR A 76 12.71 10.40 -1.47
CA THR A 76 13.91 9.66 -1.03
C THR A 76 15.18 10.36 -1.53
N PHE A 77 15.21 10.77 -2.80
CA PHE A 77 16.32 11.55 -3.35
C PHE A 77 16.53 12.87 -2.59
N LEU A 78 15.47 13.65 -2.37
CA LEU A 78 15.54 14.92 -1.65
C LEU A 78 15.99 14.74 -0.19
N ALA A 79 15.52 13.68 0.47
CA ALA A 79 15.95 13.36 1.83
C ALA A 79 17.45 13.05 1.89
N ARG A 80 17.96 12.24 0.97
CA ARG A 80 19.40 11.96 0.84
C ARG A 80 20.20 13.25 0.63
N GLN A 81 19.74 14.16 -0.23
CA GLN A 81 20.39 15.47 -0.42
C GLN A 81 20.41 16.33 0.85
N ALA A 82 19.31 16.33 1.62
CA ALA A 82 19.24 17.06 2.88
C ALA A 82 20.21 16.51 3.93
N PHE A 83 20.30 15.18 4.08
CA PHE A 83 21.24 14.53 4.98
C PHE A 83 22.69 14.78 4.55
N ALA A 84 23.00 14.62 3.25
CA ALA A 84 24.33 14.85 2.73
C ALA A 84 24.83 16.28 3.03
N LYS A 85 23.96 17.29 2.85
CA LYS A 85 24.25 18.68 3.18
C LYS A 85 24.46 18.89 4.69
N ALA A 86 23.63 18.29 5.53
CA ALA A 86 23.68 18.48 6.98
C ALA A 86 24.92 17.82 7.61
N PHE A 87 25.28 16.62 7.16
CA PHE A 87 26.39 15.84 7.71
C PHE A 87 27.70 16.03 6.95
N LYS A 88 27.71 16.80 5.85
CA LYS A 88 28.86 17.00 4.97
C LYS A 88 29.49 15.67 4.51
N SER A 89 28.64 14.72 4.17
CA SER A 89 28.99 13.34 3.79
C SER A 89 28.11 12.89 2.62
N THR A 90 28.50 11.85 1.90
CA THR A 90 27.66 11.35 0.80
C THR A 90 26.55 10.44 1.33
N PRO A 91 25.40 10.29 0.62
CA PRO A 91 24.36 9.34 1.04
C PRO A 91 24.85 7.89 1.15
N ASP A 92 25.87 7.52 0.38
CA ASP A 92 26.46 6.18 0.40
C ASP A 92 27.36 5.98 1.64
N ASP A 93 28.17 6.97 1.99
CA ASP A 93 28.95 6.95 3.25
C ASP A 93 28.05 6.97 4.50
N LEU A 94 26.83 7.50 4.36
CA LEU A 94 25.78 7.49 5.39
C LEU A 94 24.91 6.23 5.36
N ASP A 95 25.21 5.25 4.50
CA ASP A 95 24.50 3.96 4.40
C ASP A 95 22.97 4.12 4.15
N MET A 96 22.58 5.15 3.39
CA MET A 96 21.17 5.53 3.20
C MET A 96 20.44 4.65 2.18
N HIS A 97 20.34 3.35 2.44
CA HIS A 97 19.62 2.39 1.60
C HIS A 97 18.11 2.36 1.86
N VAL A 98 17.33 2.02 0.83
CA VAL A 98 15.88 1.80 0.97
C VAL A 98 15.67 0.39 1.49
N ILE A 99 15.14 0.25 2.71
CA ILE A 99 14.78 -1.06 3.26
C ILE A 99 13.62 -1.67 2.46
N TYR A 100 12.50 -0.95 2.35
CA TYR A 100 11.34 -1.41 1.61
C TYR A 100 10.38 -0.25 1.29
N ASP A 101 9.55 -0.43 0.26
CA ASP A 101 8.44 0.47 -0.08
C ASP A 101 7.16 -0.36 -0.19
N VAL A 102 6.14 0.00 0.58
CA VAL A 102 4.88 -0.74 0.62
C VAL A 102 3.66 0.19 0.54
N SER A 103 2.65 -0.27 -0.19
CA SER A 103 1.37 0.40 -0.34
C SER A 103 0.34 -0.18 0.62
N HIS A 104 -0.55 0.68 1.12
CA HIS A 104 -1.64 0.30 2.05
C HIS A 104 -3.05 0.70 1.57
N ASN A 105 -3.13 1.29 0.37
CA ASN A 105 -4.36 1.60 -0.34
C ASN A 105 -4.17 1.21 -1.81
N ILE A 106 -4.50 -0.04 -2.15
CA ILE A 106 -4.29 -0.60 -3.49
C ILE A 106 -5.15 -1.84 -3.70
N ALA A 107 -5.49 -2.15 -4.95
CA ALA A 107 -6.00 -3.46 -5.34
C ALA A 107 -4.98 -4.18 -6.22
N LYS A 108 -4.77 -5.48 -6.01
CA LYS A 108 -3.78 -6.29 -6.74
C LYS A 108 -4.36 -7.65 -7.09
N PHE A 109 -4.09 -8.12 -8.30
CA PHE A 109 -4.31 -9.51 -8.66
C PHE A 109 -3.24 -10.36 -7.99
N GLU A 110 -3.67 -11.35 -7.22
CA GLU A 110 -2.80 -12.24 -6.44
C GLU A 110 -3.38 -13.65 -6.43
N GLU A 111 -2.50 -14.64 -6.43
CA GLU A 111 -2.89 -16.04 -6.31
C GLU A 111 -2.97 -16.45 -4.85
N HIS A 112 -4.12 -17.00 -4.46
CA HIS A 112 -4.38 -17.47 -3.10
C HIS A 112 -5.15 -18.78 -3.13
N MET A 113 -5.07 -19.55 -2.05
CA MET A 113 -5.88 -20.76 -1.86
C MET A 113 -7.24 -20.40 -1.29
N LEU A 114 -8.32 -20.83 -1.94
CA LEU A 114 -9.70 -20.68 -1.49
C LEU A 114 -10.42 -22.02 -1.67
N ASP A 115 -10.98 -22.55 -0.58
CA ASP A 115 -11.64 -23.87 -0.55
C ASP A 115 -10.78 -25.00 -1.17
N GLY A 116 -9.49 -25.00 -0.83
CA GLY A 116 -8.52 -26.00 -1.31
C GLY A 116 -8.12 -25.84 -2.79
N LYS A 117 -8.51 -24.75 -3.46
CA LYS A 117 -8.17 -24.48 -4.87
C LYS A 117 -7.43 -23.16 -5.02
N GLN A 118 -6.39 -23.15 -5.86
CA GLN A 118 -5.72 -21.91 -6.24
C GLN A 118 -6.67 -21.05 -7.07
N ARG A 119 -6.78 -19.78 -6.70
CA ARG A 119 -7.62 -18.78 -7.37
C ARG A 119 -6.81 -17.51 -7.57
N ASN A 120 -6.98 -16.88 -8.73
CA ASN A 120 -6.51 -15.51 -8.96
C ASN A 120 -7.57 -14.53 -8.47
N LEU A 121 -7.26 -13.77 -7.43
CA LEU A 121 -8.17 -12.86 -6.74
C LEU A 121 -7.70 -11.42 -6.94
N LEU A 122 -8.64 -10.50 -7.11
CA LEU A 122 -8.37 -9.08 -6.97
C LEU A 122 -8.49 -8.72 -5.48
N VAL A 123 -7.36 -8.66 -4.78
CA VAL A 123 -7.30 -8.36 -3.34
C VAL A 123 -7.33 -6.85 -3.13
N HIS A 124 -8.37 -6.35 -2.49
CA HIS A 124 -8.53 -4.93 -2.13
C HIS A 124 -7.94 -4.66 -0.75
N ARG A 125 -6.98 -3.75 -0.67
CA ARG A 125 -6.39 -3.30 0.60
C ARG A 125 -6.65 -1.81 0.78
N LYS A 126 -7.30 -1.44 1.88
CA LYS A 126 -7.60 -0.06 2.26
C LYS A 126 -7.27 0.11 3.74
N GLY A 127 -6.18 0.81 4.04
CA GLY A 127 -5.61 0.86 5.39
C GLY A 127 -5.01 -0.48 5.85
N SER A 128 -4.61 -1.33 4.91
CA SER A 128 -3.98 -2.63 5.18
C SER A 128 -2.81 -2.87 4.22
N THR A 129 -1.81 -3.61 4.67
CA THR A 129 -0.53 -3.76 3.98
C THR A 129 -0.36 -5.21 3.51
N ARG A 130 0.23 -5.43 2.34
CA ARG A 130 0.64 -6.77 1.92
C ARG A 130 1.78 -7.29 2.78
N ALA A 131 1.74 -8.57 3.16
CA ALA A 131 2.65 -9.21 4.09
C ALA A 131 2.94 -10.67 3.64
N PHE A 132 3.64 -10.81 2.51
CA PHE A 132 3.97 -12.13 1.97
C PHE A 132 4.94 -12.92 2.86
N PRO A 133 4.78 -14.26 2.92
CA PRO A 133 5.55 -15.13 3.80
C PRO A 133 6.98 -15.32 3.28
N PRO A 134 7.89 -15.89 4.09
CA PRO A 134 9.18 -16.38 3.59
C PRO A 134 9.02 -17.24 2.34
N HIS A 135 10.02 -17.18 1.46
CA HIS A 135 10.13 -17.91 0.20
C HIS A 135 9.11 -17.53 -0.89
N HIS A 136 8.28 -16.51 -0.66
CA HIS A 136 7.35 -16.05 -1.68
C HIS A 136 8.09 -15.40 -2.86
N PRO A 137 7.83 -15.78 -4.13
CA PRO A 137 8.66 -15.40 -5.28
C PRO A 137 8.65 -13.89 -5.60
N LEU A 138 7.63 -13.16 -5.14
CA LEU A 138 7.52 -11.71 -5.32
C LEU A 138 8.26 -10.87 -4.26
N ILE A 139 8.98 -11.51 -3.33
CA ILE A 139 9.82 -10.83 -2.34
C ILE A 139 11.26 -10.68 -2.89
N PRO A 140 11.96 -9.56 -2.65
CA PRO A 140 13.39 -9.44 -2.99
C PRO A 140 14.25 -10.54 -2.36
N VAL A 141 15.34 -10.92 -3.03
CA VAL A 141 16.23 -12.01 -2.62
C VAL A 141 16.71 -11.88 -1.17
N ASP A 142 17.07 -10.66 -0.75
CA ASP A 142 17.59 -10.36 0.59
C ASP A 142 16.59 -10.68 1.71
N TYR A 143 15.29 -10.73 1.39
CA TYR A 143 14.22 -10.94 2.36
C TYR A 143 13.52 -12.29 2.20
N GLN A 144 13.97 -13.14 1.28
CA GLN A 144 13.36 -14.44 1.01
C GLN A 144 13.28 -15.33 2.26
N LEU A 145 14.29 -15.32 3.13
CA LEU A 145 14.30 -16.17 4.33
C LEU A 145 13.43 -15.67 5.48
N ILE A 146 13.17 -14.36 5.54
CA ILE A 146 12.51 -13.73 6.68
C ILE A 146 11.07 -13.29 6.39
N GLY A 147 10.68 -13.24 5.12
CA GLY A 147 9.38 -12.75 4.66
C GLY A 147 9.41 -11.27 4.32
N GLN A 148 8.30 -10.78 3.75
CA GLN A 148 8.23 -9.42 3.22
C GLN A 148 8.33 -8.40 4.36
N PRO A 149 9.21 -7.38 4.29
CA PRO A 149 9.16 -6.28 5.24
C PRO A 149 7.80 -5.57 5.19
N VAL A 150 7.26 -5.28 6.37
CA VAL A 150 6.00 -4.57 6.58
C VAL A 150 6.29 -3.35 7.44
N LEU A 151 5.97 -2.17 6.91
CA LEU A 151 6.22 -0.90 7.58
C LEU A 151 4.93 -0.40 8.24
N ILE A 152 4.92 -0.37 9.57
CA ILE A 152 3.77 0.09 10.36
C ILE A 152 4.05 1.48 10.89
N GLY A 153 3.32 2.45 10.34
CA GLY A 153 3.41 3.84 10.77
C GLY A 153 2.68 4.08 12.08
N GLY A 154 3.35 4.75 13.02
CA GLY A 154 2.70 5.36 14.17
C GLY A 154 1.94 6.65 13.80
N THR A 155 1.62 7.44 14.81
CA THR A 155 1.31 8.86 14.69
C THR A 155 2.57 9.70 14.88
N MET A 156 2.51 11.01 14.60
CA MET A 156 3.62 11.90 14.93
C MET A 156 3.92 11.86 16.44
N GLY A 157 5.13 11.43 16.81
CA GLY A 157 5.56 11.33 18.21
C GLY A 157 5.31 9.96 18.87
N THR A 158 4.77 8.97 18.16
CA THR A 158 4.66 7.59 18.67
C THR A 158 5.57 6.62 17.91
N CYS A 159 5.72 5.42 18.46
CA CYS A 159 6.55 4.38 17.86
C CYS A 159 6.03 3.95 16.48
N SER A 160 6.96 3.60 15.60
CA SER A 160 6.70 2.88 14.35
C SER A 160 7.37 1.51 14.42
N TYR A 161 6.86 0.54 13.67
CA TYR A 161 7.34 -0.85 13.71
C TYR A 161 7.72 -1.34 12.32
N VAL A 162 8.71 -2.23 12.27
CA VAL A 162 9.01 -3.06 11.10
C VAL A 162 8.67 -4.50 11.49
N LEU A 163 7.79 -5.12 10.71
CA LEU A 163 7.39 -6.52 10.87
C LEU A 163 7.81 -7.30 9.62
N THR A 164 7.67 -8.62 9.66
CA THR A 164 7.78 -9.48 8.48
C THR A 164 6.48 -10.23 8.22
N GLY A 165 6.21 -10.51 6.95
CA GLY A 165 5.09 -11.37 6.56
C GLY A 165 5.29 -12.81 7.02
N THR A 166 4.18 -13.52 7.25
CA THR A 166 4.19 -14.87 7.84
C THR A 166 3.31 -15.82 7.04
N GLN A 167 3.60 -17.12 7.12
CA GLN A 167 2.78 -18.15 6.46
C GLN A 167 1.34 -18.11 6.97
N LYS A 168 1.16 -17.97 8.29
CA LYS A 168 -0.17 -17.83 8.91
C LYS A 168 -0.94 -16.63 8.35
N GLY A 169 -0.31 -15.46 8.24
CA GLY A 169 -0.93 -14.28 7.65
C GLY A 169 -1.22 -14.46 6.15
N PHE A 170 -0.40 -15.23 5.44
CA PHE A 170 -0.68 -15.57 4.04
C PHE A 170 -2.00 -16.34 3.90
N GLU A 171 -2.18 -17.37 4.71
CA GLU A 171 -3.35 -18.27 4.69
C GLU A 171 -4.62 -17.62 5.25
N GLU A 172 -4.53 -16.89 6.36
CA GLU A 172 -5.71 -16.38 7.06
C GLU A 172 -6.24 -15.05 6.50
N THR A 173 -5.39 -14.24 5.87
CA THR A 173 -5.73 -12.85 5.51
C THR A 173 -5.33 -12.46 4.08
N PHE A 174 -5.12 -13.45 3.20
CA PHE A 174 -4.65 -13.24 1.83
C PHE A 174 -3.31 -12.46 1.83
N GLY A 175 -2.39 -12.83 2.72
CA GLY A 175 -1.10 -12.18 2.89
C GLY A 175 -1.24 -10.70 3.23
N SER A 176 -2.07 -10.37 4.21
CA SER A 176 -2.34 -8.98 4.60
C SER A 176 -2.13 -8.74 6.10
N THR A 177 -1.76 -7.52 6.46
CA THR A 177 -1.66 -7.09 7.86
C THR A 177 -2.04 -5.61 8.01
N CYS A 178 -1.95 -5.06 9.21
CA CYS A 178 -2.25 -3.67 9.48
C CYS A 178 -1.28 -2.71 8.76
N HIS A 179 -1.62 -1.42 8.74
CA HIS A 179 -0.79 -0.35 8.17
C HIS A 179 -0.29 0.64 9.24
N GLY A 180 -1.05 0.84 10.30
CA GLY A 180 -0.70 1.80 11.34
C GLY A 180 -1.71 1.82 12.49
N ALA A 181 -1.53 2.78 13.40
CA ALA A 181 -2.33 2.90 14.64
C ALA A 181 -3.81 3.26 14.43
N GLY A 182 -4.25 3.53 13.19
CA GLY A 182 -5.60 3.99 12.90
C GLY A 182 -5.87 5.41 13.42
N ARG A 183 -7.14 5.82 13.46
CA ARG A 183 -7.59 7.07 14.08
C ARG A 183 -8.80 6.81 14.95
N ALA A 184 -8.70 7.15 16.24
CA ALA A 184 -9.82 7.06 17.18
C ALA A 184 -10.78 8.27 17.08
N LEU A 185 -10.24 9.46 16.79
CA LEU A 185 -11.00 10.69 16.62
C LEU A 185 -10.96 11.20 15.19
N SER A 186 -12.01 11.91 14.77
CA SER A 186 -12.01 12.62 13.48
C SER A 186 -11.03 13.79 13.54
N ARG A 187 -10.54 14.23 12.37
CA ARG A 187 -9.64 15.40 12.29
C ARG A 187 -10.28 16.66 12.86
N ALA A 188 -11.60 16.83 12.67
CA ALA A 188 -12.34 17.96 13.20
C ALA A 188 -12.42 17.94 14.73
N LYS A 189 -12.49 16.75 15.35
CA LYS A 189 -12.51 16.57 16.81
C LYS A 189 -11.13 16.59 17.47
N SER A 190 -10.06 16.60 16.67
CA SER A 190 -8.66 16.58 17.16
C SER A 190 -7.95 17.93 16.97
N ARG A 191 -8.71 18.97 16.62
CA ARG A 191 -8.24 20.36 16.46
C ARG A 191 -8.76 21.20 17.61
#